data_AF-A0A5B7ED62-F1
#
_entry.id   AF-A0A5B7ED62-F1
#
_cell.length_a   1.000
_cell.length_b   1.000
_cell.length_c   1.000
_cell.angle_alpha   90.00
_cell.angle_beta   90.00
_cell.angle_gamma   90.00
#
_symmetry.space_group_name_H-M   'P 1'
#
loop_
_entity.id
_entity.type
_entity.pdbx_description
1 polymer ?
#
loop_
_entity_poly.entity_id
_entity_poly.type
_entity_poly.pdbx_seq_one_letter_code
_entity_poly.pdbx_strand_id
1 'polypeptide(L)'
;MSARWDVEWHKVTHAQLLDGCCVGAMAELASLTRPDLEDLLACEDKLTEFVATLPQMAAARNQCDQLAAQNEAIAKASLERSNEYERSRDATIRKMEELNTLRTKFEEMTVAQQVASEKLAPGNIQESLLICAVQSEEESEKIAENFLQKRIDVDAFLGEYLEKRIVSCTFLTYIIIFLF
;
A
#
# COMPACT_ATOMS: atom_id res chain seq x y z
N MET A 1 -3.05 6.57 -13.76
CA MET A 1 -2.04 7.27 -14.59
C MET A 1 -2.04 6.60 -15.96
N SER A 2 -2.82 7.15 -16.89
CA SER A 2 -2.96 6.64 -18.25
C SER A 2 -1.85 7.26 -19.10
N ALA A 3 -0.91 6.44 -19.58
CA ALA A 3 0.15 6.91 -20.47
C ALA A 3 -0.47 7.26 -21.82
N ARG A 4 -0.48 8.56 -22.11
CA ARG A 4 -0.89 9.13 -23.39
C ARG A 4 0.15 8.73 -24.44
N TRP A 5 -0.17 7.74 -25.26
CA TRP A 5 0.56 7.43 -26.49
C TRP A 5 0.23 8.51 -27.52
N ASP A 6 0.81 9.71 -27.40
CA ASP A 6 0.86 10.68 -28.50
C ASP A 6 1.85 10.14 -29.53
N VAL A 7 1.38 9.20 -30.35
CA VAL A 7 2.06 8.86 -31.60
C VAL A 7 1.70 9.97 -32.58
N GLU A 8 2.66 10.87 -32.79
CA GLU A 8 2.63 11.91 -33.82
C GLU A 8 2.55 11.24 -35.21
N TRP A 9 1.34 10.80 -35.61
CA TRP A 9 1.05 10.38 -36.98
C TRP A 9 0.87 11.56 -37.95
N HIS A 10 1.11 12.79 -37.48
CA HIS A 10 0.94 14.00 -38.27
C HIS A 10 2.27 14.49 -38.81
N LYS A 11 2.53 14.12 -40.08
CA LYS A 11 3.26 14.88 -41.14
C LYS A 11 4.09 13.98 -42.06
N VAL A 12 3.57 12.83 -42.48
CA VAL A 12 3.97 12.28 -43.78
C VAL A 12 2.77 12.44 -44.71
N THR A 13 2.73 13.58 -45.38
CA THR A 13 1.73 13.85 -46.40
C THR A 13 1.87 12.79 -47.49
N HIS A 14 0.79 12.04 -47.76
CA HIS A 14 0.72 11.00 -48.79
C HIS A 14 1.28 11.44 -50.16
N ALA A 15 1.25 12.74 -50.45
CA ALA A 15 1.82 13.36 -51.64
C ALA A 15 3.37 13.31 -51.72
N GLN A 16 4.09 13.32 -50.59
CA GLN A 16 5.56 13.29 -50.58
C GLN A 16 6.14 11.88 -50.77
N LEU A 17 5.38 10.83 -50.45
CA LEU A 17 5.79 9.44 -50.68
C LEU A 17 5.61 9.00 -52.13
N LEU A 18 4.61 9.55 -52.83
CA LEU A 18 4.34 9.24 -54.23
C LEU A 18 5.37 9.89 -55.19
N ASP A 19 5.85 11.10 -54.89
CA ASP A 19 6.64 11.89 -55.85
C ASP A 19 8.05 11.31 -56.13
N GLY A 20 8.68 10.66 -55.14
CA GLY A 20 10.01 10.02 -55.31
C GLY A 20 9.97 8.59 -55.82
N CYS A 21 8.89 7.85 -55.55
CA CYS A 21 8.79 6.42 -55.86
C CYS A 21 8.52 6.18 -57.36
N CYS A 22 7.69 7.05 -57.97
CA CYS A 22 7.29 6.95 -59.37
C CYS A 22 8.46 7.18 -60.34
N VAL A 23 9.36 8.11 -60.04
CA VAL A 23 10.46 8.49 -60.94
C VAL A 23 11.47 7.35 -61.14
N GLY A 24 11.77 6.60 -60.07
CA GLY A 24 12.67 5.44 -60.17
C GLY A 24 12.02 4.24 -60.86
N ALA A 25 10.74 3.98 -60.61
CA ALA A 25 10.00 2.90 -61.28
C ALA A 25 9.85 3.15 -62.80
N MET A 26 9.66 4.41 -63.21
CA MET A 26 9.58 4.78 -64.63
C MET A 26 10.93 4.71 -65.35
N ALA A 27 12.06 4.90 -64.65
CA ALA A 27 13.39 4.72 -65.23
C ALA A 27 13.68 3.24 -65.56
N GLU A 28 13.33 2.32 -64.65
CA GLU A 28 13.46 0.87 -64.87
C GLU A 28 12.55 0.40 -66.02
N LEU A 29 11.31 0.88 -66.07
CA LEU A 29 10.35 0.54 -67.14
C LEU A 29 10.82 1.05 -68.53
N ALA A 30 11.46 2.22 -68.58
CA ALA A 30 11.97 2.82 -69.81
C ALA A 30 13.20 2.09 -70.37
N SER A 31 13.85 1.24 -69.57
CA SER A 31 15.02 0.45 -69.98
C SER A 31 14.66 -0.88 -70.65
N LEU A 32 13.40 -1.33 -70.53
CA LEU A 32 12.90 -2.59 -71.10
C LEU A 32 12.59 -2.47 -72.60
N THR A 33 12.74 -3.57 -73.33
CA THR A 33 12.40 -3.57 -74.76
C THR A 33 10.90 -3.70 -75.00
N ARG A 34 10.42 -3.27 -76.17
CA ARG A 34 9.00 -3.35 -76.55
C ARG A 34 8.36 -4.74 -76.34
N PRO A 35 8.96 -5.87 -76.77
CA PRO A 35 8.38 -7.19 -76.51
C PRO A 35 8.32 -7.53 -75.01
N ASP A 36 9.28 -7.08 -74.20
CA ASP A 36 9.26 -7.30 -72.75
C ASP A 36 8.13 -6.51 -72.08
N LEU A 37 7.86 -5.29 -72.54
CA LEU A 37 6.74 -4.45 -72.08
C LEU A 37 5.38 -5.03 -72.49
N GLU A 38 5.27 -5.59 -73.69
CA GLU A 38 4.05 -6.28 -74.15
C GLU A 38 3.78 -7.56 -73.35
N ASP A 39 4.83 -8.31 -73.01
CA ASP A 39 4.76 -9.51 -72.17
C ASP A 39 4.42 -9.18 -70.70
N LEU A 40 4.96 -8.08 -70.16
CA LEU A 40 4.59 -7.55 -68.85
C LEU A 40 3.11 -7.10 -68.81
N LEU A 41 2.64 -6.47 -69.87
CA LEU A 41 1.25 -6.00 -69.97
C LEU A 41 0.26 -7.16 -70.14
N ALA A 42 0.68 -8.24 -70.81
CA ALA A 42 -0.14 -9.42 -71.05
C ALA A 42 -0.25 -10.37 -69.85
N CYS A 43 0.68 -10.29 -68.88
CA CYS A 43 0.72 -11.20 -67.73
C CYS A 43 0.86 -10.43 -66.40
N GLU A 44 -0.24 -10.40 -65.63
CA GLU A 44 -0.32 -9.72 -64.34
C GLU A 44 0.69 -10.26 -63.30
N ASP A 45 0.96 -11.58 -63.33
CA ASP A 45 1.95 -12.21 -62.44
C ASP A 45 3.36 -11.68 -62.71
N LYS A 46 3.75 -11.51 -63.98
CA LYS A 46 5.06 -10.95 -64.36
C LYS A 46 5.18 -9.48 -63.98
N LEU A 47 4.09 -8.73 -64.10
CA LEU A 47 4.03 -7.33 -63.67
C LEU A 47 4.17 -7.23 -62.14
N THR A 48 3.54 -8.13 -61.39
CA THR A 48 3.65 -8.18 -59.93
C THR A 48 5.06 -8.56 -59.48
N GLU A 49 5.70 -9.53 -60.15
CA GLU A 49 7.09 -9.91 -59.90
C GLU A 49 8.07 -8.77 -60.22
N PHE A 50 7.84 -8.04 -61.32
CA PHE A 50 8.61 -6.84 -61.66
C PHE A 50 8.45 -5.74 -60.61
N VAL A 51 7.22 -5.46 -60.16
CA VAL A 51 6.98 -4.48 -59.09
C VAL A 51 7.67 -4.92 -57.80
N ALA A 52 7.64 -6.22 -57.45
CA ALA A 52 8.29 -6.76 -56.26
C ALA A 52 9.82 -6.65 -56.30
N THR A 53 10.43 -6.64 -57.49
CA THR A 53 11.88 -6.50 -57.68
C THR A 53 12.35 -5.05 -57.66
N LEU A 54 11.44 -4.08 -57.72
CA LEU A 54 11.79 -2.67 -57.65
C LEU A 54 12.49 -2.31 -56.33
N PRO A 55 13.53 -1.46 -56.37
CA PRO A 55 14.30 -1.08 -55.18
C PRO A 55 13.45 -0.34 -54.15
N GLN A 56 12.37 0.34 -54.57
CA GLN A 56 11.47 1.01 -53.63
C GLN A 56 10.64 0.00 -52.82
N MET A 57 10.25 -1.13 -53.41
CA MET A 57 9.55 -2.20 -52.69
C MET A 57 10.48 -2.93 -51.72
N ALA A 58 11.73 -3.18 -52.13
CA ALA A 58 12.75 -3.71 -51.23
C ALA A 58 13.04 -2.77 -50.05
N ALA A 59 13.17 -1.47 -50.31
CA ALA A 59 13.38 -0.46 -49.25
C ALA A 59 12.18 -0.38 -48.29
N ALA A 60 10.94 -0.39 -48.81
CA ALA A 60 9.74 -0.38 -48.00
C ALA A 60 9.64 -1.65 -47.13
N ARG A 61 9.94 -2.82 -47.68
CA ARG A 61 9.95 -4.08 -46.93
C ARG A 61 10.99 -4.08 -45.82
N ASN A 62 12.21 -3.63 -46.11
CA ASN A 62 13.26 -3.47 -45.10
C ASN A 62 12.84 -2.49 -44.00
N GLN A 63 12.18 -1.40 -44.35
CA GLN A 63 11.65 -0.44 -43.37
C GLN A 63 10.55 -1.07 -42.50
N CYS A 64 9.64 -1.85 -43.09
CA CYS A 64 8.63 -2.60 -42.33
C CYS A 64 9.27 -3.59 -41.36
N ASP A 65 10.27 -4.35 -41.80
CA ASP A 65 10.97 -5.32 -40.96
C ASP A 65 11.73 -4.63 -39.81
N GLN A 66 12.38 -3.49 -40.08
CA GLN A 66 13.02 -2.67 -39.06
C GLN A 66 12.02 -2.13 -38.03
N LEU A 67 10.88 -1.59 -38.48
CA LEU A 67 9.83 -1.10 -37.60
C LEU A 67 9.21 -2.23 -36.76
N ALA A 68 9.02 -3.42 -37.34
CA ALA A 68 8.54 -4.59 -36.63
C ALA A 68 9.52 -5.00 -35.52
N ALA A 69 10.81 -5.07 -35.82
CA ALA A 69 11.86 -5.38 -34.85
C ALA A 69 11.95 -4.32 -33.73
N GLN A 70 11.83 -3.03 -34.07
CA GLN A 70 11.82 -1.94 -33.11
C GLN A 70 10.59 -2.01 -32.18
N ASN A 71 9.41 -2.24 -32.73
CA ASN A 71 8.18 -2.41 -31.95
C ASN A 71 8.28 -3.60 -31.00
N GLU A 72 8.82 -4.73 -31.46
CA GLU A 72 9.03 -5.90 -30.62
C GLU A 72 10.00 -5.60 -29.47
N ALA A 73 11.11 -4.91 -29.74
CA ALA A 73 12.07 -4.51 -28.72
C ALA A 73 11.44 -3.56 -27.68
N ILE A 74 10.66 -2.57 -28.13
CA ILE A 74 9.95 -1.64 -27.25
C ILE A 74 8.90 -2.36 -26.40
N ALA A 75 8.15 -3.31 -26.98
CA ALA A 75 7.17 -4.10 -26.27
C ALA A 75 7.83 -4.94 -25.16
N LYS A 76 8.95 -5.61 -25.47
CA LYS A 76 9.74 -6.37 -24.47
C LYS A 76 10.24 -5.47 -23.35
N ALA A 77 10.87 -4.35 -23.67
CA ALA A 77 11.38 -3.40 -22.67
C ALA A 77 10.24 -2.80 -21.81
N SER A 78 9.08 -2.55 -22.41
CA SER A 78 7.91 -2.04 -21.70
C SER A 78 7.34 -3.07 -20.73
N LEU A 79 7.27 -4.34 -21.13
CA LEU A 79 6.84 -5.45 -20.26
C LEU A 79 7.80 -5.65 -19.09
N GLU A 80 9.11 -5.66 -19.35
CA GLU A 80 10.13 -5.77 -18.30
C GLU A 80 10.00 -4.63 -17.28
N ARG A 81 9.88 -3.39 -17.76
CA ARG A 81 9.70 -2.21 -16.90
C ARG A 81 8.39 -2.28 -16.10
N SER A 82 7.30 -2.73 -16.72
CA SER A 82 6.01 -2.91 -16.02
C SER A 82 6.15 -3.93 -14.90
N ASN A 83 6.79 -5.06 -15.16
CA ASN A 83 7.01 -6.11 -14.17
C ASN A 83 7.86 -5.61 -12.99
N GLU A 84 8.92 -4.85 -13.25
CA GLU A 84 9.75 -4.26 -12.21
C GLU A 84 8.98 -3.24 -11.37
N TYR A 85 8.20 -2.37 -12.03
CA TYR A 85 7.33 -1.42 -11.35
C TYR A 85 6.30 -2.11 -10.45
N GLU A 86 5.63 -3.15 -10.94
CA GLU A 86 4.67 -3.92 -10.16
C GLU A 86 5.31 -4.58 -8.93
N ARG A 87 6.50 -5.18 -9.09
CA ARG A 87 7.25 -5.75 -7.96
C ARG A 87 7.58 -4.69 -6.90
N SER A 88 8.05 -3.51 -7.33
CA SER A 88 8.39 -2.41 -6.44
C SER A 88 7.16 -1.85 -5.71
N ARG A 89 6.05 -1.69 -6.44
CA ARG A 89 4.76 -1.28 -5.88
C ARG A 89 4.29 -2.27 -4.82
N ASP A 90 4.30 -3.57 -5.13
CA ASP A 90 3.82 -4.61 -4.21
C ASP A 90 4.71 -4.71 -2.96
N ALA A 91 6.03 -4.55 -3.10
CA ALA A 91 6.95 -4.45 -1.98
C ALA A 91 6.64 -3.23 -1.09
N THR A 92 6.35 -2.09 -1.70
CA THR A 92 5.97 -0.85 -0.99
C THR A 92 4.65 -1.02 -0.23
N ILE A 93 3.65 -1.64 -0.85
CA ILE A 93 2.35 -1.94 -0.21
C ILE A 93 2.57 -2.81 1.02
N ARG A 94 3.33 -3.91 0.91
CA ARG A 94 3.65 -4.78 2.06
C ARG A 94 4.34 -4.03 3.19
N LYS A 95 5.31 -3.16 2.86
CA LYS A 95 5.99 -2.32 3.86
C LYS A 95 5.05 -1.35 4.54
N MET A 96 4.10 -0.78 3.81
CA MET A 96 3.08 0.10 4.36
C MET A 96 2.12 -0.66 5.30
N GLU A 97 1.70 -1.87 4.92
CA GLU A 97 0.89 -2.75 5.77
C GLU A 97 1.64 -3.11 7.06
N GLU A 98 2.90 -3.54 6.96
CA GLU A 98 3.77 -3.80 8.12
C GLU A 98 3.86 -2.57 9.04
N LEU A 99 4.14 -1.39 8.48
CA LEU A 99 4.22 -0.13 9.24
C LEU A 99 2.91 0.17 9.94
N ASN A 100 1.77 0.04 9.25
CA ASN A 100 0.47 0.33 9.83
C ASN A 100 0.16 -0.62 10.99
N THR A 101 0.44 -1.92 10.84
CA THR A 101 0.26 -2.89 11.93
C THR A 101 1.15 -2.57 13.13
N LEU A 102 2.40 -2.15 12.89
CA LEU A 102 3.32 -1.78 13.96
C LEU A 102 2.88 -0.50 14.66
N ARG A 103 2.38 0.47 13.90
CA ARG A 103 1.82 1.73 14.41
C ARG A 103 0.63 1.46 15.31
N THR A 104 -0.34 0.66 14.88
CA THR A 104 -1.51 0.30 15.70
C THR A 104 -1.08 -0.38 17.00
N LYS A 105 -0.16 -1.35 16.94
CA LYS A 105 0.39 -1.99 18.14
C LYS A 105 1.09 -1.00 19.08
N PHE A 106 1.84 -0.05 18.52
CA PHE A 106 2.51 0.98 19.30
C PHE A 106 1.51 1.92 19.98
N GLU A 107 0.46 2.34 19.28
CA GLU A 107 -0.63 3.15 19.84
C GLU A 107 -1.34 2.39 20.98
N GLU A 108 -1.66 1.12 20.78
CA GLU A 108 -2.27 0.26 21.81
C GLU A 108 -1.37 0.13 23.06
N MET A 109 -0.08 -0.12 22.87
CA MET A 109 0.89 -0.19 23.97
C MET A 109 1.02 1.15 24.70
N THR A 110 1.01 2.26 23.97
CA THR A 110 1.09 3.61 24.55
C THR A 110 -0.14 3.89 25.42
N VAL A 111 -1.33 3.55 24.95
CA VAL A 111 -2.57 3.69 25.73
C VAL A 111 -2.53 2.81 26.97
N ALA A 112 -2.13 1.54 26.83
CA ALA A 112 -2.02 0.62 27.97
C ALA A 112 -1.00 1.11 29.01
N GLN A 113 0.14 1.64 28.55
CA GLN A 113 1.15 2.25 29.41
C GLN A 113 0.59 3.48 30.14
N GLN A 114 -0.12 4.36 29.43
CA GLN A 114 -0.71 5.56 30.03
C GLN A 114 -1.72 5.20 31.12
N VAL A 115 -2.62 4.24 30.86
CA VAL A 115 -3.59 3.75 31.85
C VAL A 115 -2.89 3.16 33.08
N ALA A 116 -1.84 2.37 32.89
CA ALA A 116 -1.05 1.83 33.99
C ALA A 116 -0.34 2.94 34.79
N SER A 117 0.23 3.92 34.09
CA SER A 117 0.90 5.06 34.69
C SER A 117 -0.05 5.93 35.50
N GLU A 118 -1.27 6.16 35.01
CA GLU A 118 -2.30 6.91 35.73
C GLU A 118 -2.73 6.19 37.00
N LYS A 119 -2.92 4.87 36.96
CA LYS A 119 -3.25 4.08 38.17
C LYS A 119 -2.14 4.16 39.23
N LEU A 120 -0.89 4.23 38.79
CA LEU A 120 0.28 4.32 39.67
C LEU A 120 0.66 5.76 40.00
N ALA A 121 -0.09 6.75 39.51
CA ALA A 121 0.15 8.14 39.84
C ALA A 121 -0.03 8.33 41.35
N PRO A 122 0.88 9.05 42.04
CA PRO A 122 0.81 9.21 43.49
C PRO A 122 -0.54 9.72 44.00
N GLY A 123 -1.17 10.64 43.27
CA GLY A 123 -2.51 11.15 43.59
C GLY A 123 -3.59 10.08 43.51
N ASN A 124 -3.57 9.23 42.48
CA ASN A 124 -4.56 8.15 42.31
C ASN A 124 -4.36 7.04 43.34
N ILE A 125 -3.12 6.73 43.70
CA ILE A 125 -2.81 5.81 44.81
C ILE A 125 -3.33 6.41 46.12
N GLN A 126 -3.07 7.68 46.39
CA GLN A 126 -3.53 8.37 47.60
C GLN A 126 -5.06 8.37 47.70
N GLU A 127 -5.76 8.70 46.62
CA GLU A 127 -7.22 8.70 46.56
C GLU A 127 -7.78 7.29 46.76
N SER A 128 -7.20 6.29 46.09
CA SER A 128 -7.59 4.88 46.26
C SER A 128 -7.40 4.41 47.71
N LEU A 129 -6.29 4.79 48.34
CA LEU A 129 -6.02 4.50 49.74
C LEU A 129 -7.03 5.17 50.67
N LEU A 130 -7.40 6.43 50.41
CA LEU A 130 -8.41 7.15 51.19
C LEU A 130 -9.78 6.47 51.08
N ILE A 131 -10.19 6.08 49.86
CA ILE A 131 -11.45 5.36 49.63
C ILE A 131 -11.47 4.04 50.40
N CYS A 132 -10.39 3.25 50.34
CA CYS A 132 -10.30 1.99 51.09
C CYS A 132 -10.36 2.21 52.61
N ALA A 133 -9.73 3.28 53.11
CA ALA A 133 -9.78 3.61 54.54
C ALA A 133 -11.21 3.95 54.99
N VAL A 134 -11.92 4.80 54.24
CA VAL A 134 -13.32 5.16 54.51
C VAL A 134 -14.24 3.94 54.44
N GLN A 135 -14.09 3.09 53.41
CA GLN A 135 -14.88 1.87 53.28
C GLN A 135 -14.64 0.90 54.46
N SER A 136 -13.39 0.75 54.90
CA SER A 136 -13.08 -0.08 56.06
C SER A 136 -13.72 0.46 57.35
N GLU A 137 -13.83 1.78 57.49
CA GLU A 137 -14.50 2.41 58.62
C GLU A 137 -16.02 2.18 58.57
N GLU A 138 -16.66 2.38 57.42
CA GLU A 138 -18.08 2.09 57.21
C GLU A 138 -18.42 0.62 57.46
N GLU A 139 -17.58 -0.31 56.99
CA GLU A 139 -17.76 -1.74 57.24
C GLU A 139 -17.64 -2.08 58.73
N SER A 140 -16.68 -1.46 59.43
CA SER A 140 -16.52 -1.62 60.87
C SER A 140 -17.75 -1.10 61.63
N GLU A 141 -18.32 0.02 61.20
CA GLU A 141 -19.51 0.61 61.79
C GLU A 141 -20.75 -0.29 61.58
N LYS A 142 -20.91 -0.88 60.39
CA LYS A 142 -21.96 -1.89 60.14
C LYS A 142 -21.83 -3.11 61.04
N ILE A 143 -20.59 -3.59 61.29
CA ILE A 143 -20.34 -4.70 62.22
C ILE A 143 -20.77 -4.31 63.65
N ALA A 144 -20.45 -3.08 64.09
CA ALA A 144 -20.88 -2.57 65.38
C ALA A 144 -22.41 -2.43 65.50
N GLU A 145 -23.09 -1.93 64.46
CA GLU A 145 -24.56 -1.86 64.44
C GLU A 145 -25.20 -3.25 64.51
N ASN A 146 -24.66 -4.24 63.79
CA ASN A 146 -25.17 -5.61 63.83
C ASN A 146 -25.05 -6.23 65.23
N PHE A 147 -23.96 -5.92 65.96
CA PHE A 147 -23.80 -6.33 67.36
C PHE A 147 -24.84 -5.67 68.27
N LEU A 148 -25.05 -4.35 68.13
CA LEU A 148 -26.07 -3.62 68.91
C LEU A 148 -27.49 -4.12 68.65
N GLN A 149 -27.76 -4.59 67.42
CA GLN A 149 -29.03 -5.21 67.04
C GLN A 149 -29.14 -6.70 67.46
N LYS A 150 -28.14 -7.23 68.20
CA LYS A 150 -28.04 -8.63 68.63
C LYS A 150 -28.06 -9.65 67.48
N ARG A 151 -27.62 -9.25 66.28
CA ARG A 151 -27.55 -10.13 65.10
C ARG A 151 -26.31 -11.00 65.09
N ILE A 152 -25.25 -10.58 65.78
CA ILE A 152 -23.98 -11.29 65.94
C ILE A 152 -23.64 -11.38 67.44
N ASP A 153 -22.93 -12.44 67.83
CA ASP A 153 -22.52 -12.66 69.22
C ASP A 153 -21.23 -11.90 69.56
N VAL A 154 -20.87 -11.91 70.85
CA VAL A 154 -19.73 -11.12 71.36
C VAL A 154 -18.40 -11.60 70.78
N ASP A 155 -18.24 -12.91 70.61
CA ASP A 155 -17.00 -13.50 70.10
C ASP A 155 -16.84 -13.24 68.58
N ALA A 156 -17.91 -13.35 67.77
CA ALA A 156 -17.85 -12.96 66.36
C ALA A 156 -17.63 -11.46 66.17
N PHE A 157 -18.27 -10.63 67.00
CA PHE A 157 -18.05 -9.18 66.97
C PHE A 157 -16.59 -8.82 67.25
N LEU A 158 -16.00 -9.37 68.32
CA LEU A 158 -14.60 -9.07 68.67
C LEU A 158 -13.62 -9.51 67.59
N GLY A 159 -13.84 -10.66 66.96
CA GLY A 159 -13.01 -11.14 65.86
C GLY A 159 -13.07 -10.23 64.63
N GLU A 160 -14.27 -10.00 64.09
CA GLU A 160 -14.46 -9.24 62.84
C GLU A 160 -14.16 -7.75 63.02
N TYR A 161 -14.53 -7.16 64.16
CA TYR A 161 -14.34 -5.74 64.43
C TYR A 161 -12.88 -5.38 64.67
N LEU A 162 -12.13 -6.21 65.41
CA LEU A 162 -10.70 -5.98 65.63
C LEU A 162 -9.90 -6.16 64.34
N GLU A 163 -10.22 -7.16 63.53
CA GLU A 163 -9.58 -7.39 62.24
C GLU A 163 -9.72 -6.16 61.32
N LYS A 164 -10.93 -5.58 61.23
CA LYS A 164 -11.17 -4.38 60.41
C LYS A 164 -10.59 -3.09 60.99
N ARG A 165 -10.62 -2.90 62.31
CA ARG A 165 -10.00 -1.72 62.95
C ARG A 165 -8.47 -1.72 62.88
N ILE A 166 -7.82 -2.89 62.98
CA ILE A 166 -6.35 -2.98 62.91
C ILE A 166 -5.87 -2.56 61.51
N VAL A 167 -6.57 -2.98 60.46
CA VAL A 167 -6.29 -2.55 59.08
C VAL A 167 -6.48 -1.04 58.93
N SER A 168 -7.61 -0.48 59.36
CA SER A 168 -7.83 0.97 59.28
C SER A 168 -6.79 1.79 60.07
N CYS A 169 -6.45 1.38 61.30
CA CYS A 169 -5.55 2.14 62.18
C CYS A 169 -4.07 2.07 61.77
N THR A 170 -3.61 0.92 61.24
CA THR A 170 -2.26 0.79 60.67
C THR A 170 -2.13 1.50 59.32
N PHE A 171 -3.19 1.52 58.50
CA PHE A 171 -3.19 2.25 57.23
C PHE A 171 -3.14 3.79 57.43
N LEU A 172 -3.94 4.33 58.35
CA LEU A 172 -3.99 5.77 58.64
C LEU A 172 -2.66 6.29 59.23
N THR A 173 -2.00 5.51 60.09
CA THR A 173 -0.70 5.91 60.65
C THR A 173 0.41 5.94 59.60
N TYR A 174 0.47 4.98 58.68
CA TYR A 174 1.46 4.99 57.60
C TYR A 174 1.24 6.12 56.59
N ILE A 175 -0.01 6.45 56.25
CA ILE A 175 -0.34 7.58 55.36
C ILE A 175 0.11 8.91 55.98
N ILE A 176 -0.17 9.14 57.27
CA ILE A 176 0.21 10.40 57.95
C ILE A 176 1.73 10.53 58.10
N ILE A 177 2.47 9.43 58.32
CA ILE A 177 3.93 9.44 58.47
C ILE A 177 4.66 9.62 57.13
N PHE A 178 4.07 9.22 56.00
CA PHE A 178 4.70 9.36 54.68
C PHE A 178 4.29 10.64 53.93
N LEU A 179 3.25 11.36 54.38
CA LEU A 179 2.79 12.63 53.79
C LEU A 179 3.27 13.89 54.54
N PHE A 180 4.00 13.75 55.65
CA PHE A 180 4.65 14.83 56.41
C PHE A 180 6.11 14.49 56.70
#